data_AF-A0A8J5YCU5-F1
#
_entry.id   AF-A0A8J5YCU5-F1
#
_cell.length_a   1.000
_cell.length_b   1.000
_cell.length_c   1.000
_cell.angle_alpha   90.00
_cell.angle_beta   90.00
_cell.angle_gamma   90.00
#
_symmetry.space_group_name_H-M   'P 1'
#
loop_
_entity.id
_entity.type
_entity.pdbx_description
1 polymer ?
#
loop_
_entity_poly.entity_id
_entity_poly.type
_entity_poly.pdbx_seq_one_letter_code
_entity_poly.pdbx_strand_id
1 'polypeptide(L)' 'MTHSSQKFVSYTPCPSSRKITVADGSVITVAGQGDIVINKTLTLKNVLHVPKLFTNLLSIQRNTKDSNCKVVFYHN' A
#
# COMPACT_ATOMS: atom_id res chain seq x y z
N MET A 1 0.27 -0.92 -2.29
CA MET A 1 -1.17 -1.22 -2.15
C MET A 1 -1.81 -1.12 -3.52
N THR A 2 -3.00 -1.69 -3.73
CA THR A 2 -3.73 -1.60 -5.00
C THR A 2 -5.23 -1.47 -4.74
N HIS A 3 -5.94 -0.80 -5.64
CA HIS A 3 -7.40 -0.67 -5.63
C HIS A 3 -8.12 -1.88 -6.25
N SER A 4 -7.38 -2.75 -6.96
CA SER A 4 -7.93 -3.89 -7.69
C SER A 4 -7.35 -5.22 -7.20
N SER A 5 -8.23 -6.21 -7.01
CA SER A 5 -7.89 -7.60 -6.66
C SER A 5 -7.42 -8.43 -7.84
N GLN A 6 -7.61 -7.99 -9.08
CA GLN A 6 -7.36 -8.81 -10.27
C GLN A 6 -5.87 -9.08 -10.53
N LYS A 7 -4.99 -8.25 -9.96
CA LYS A 7 -3.54 -8.33 -10.18
C LYS A 7 -2.85 -9.32 -9.23
N PHE A 8 -3.59 -9.90 -8.29
CA PHE A 8 -3.06 -10.81 -7.29
C PHE A 8 -2.91 -12.22 -7.85
N VAL A 9 -1.74 -12.82 -7.64
CA VAL A 9 -1.51 -14.25 -7.91
C VAL A 9 -1.83 -15.12 -6.69
N SER A 10 -1.78 -14.53 -5.49
CA SER A 10 -2.29 -15.10 -4.25
C SER A 10 -3.18 -14.07 -3.59
N TYR A 11 -4.31 -14.48 -3.02
CA TYR A 11 -5.23 -13.55 -2.37
C TYR A 11 -5.87 -14.16 -1.13
N THR A 12 -5.81 -13.42 -0.03
CA THR A 12 -6.48 -13.76 1.21
C THR A 12 -7.34 -12.57 1.64
N PRO A 13 -8.67 -12.75 1.74
CA PRO A 13 -9.55 -11.74 2.32
C PRO A 13 -9.08 -11.36 3.73
N CYS A 14 -9.11 -10.08 4.06
CA CYS A 14 -8.76 -9.61 5.40
C CYS A 14 -10.02 -9.49 6.26
N PRO A 15 -9.93 -9.72 7.57
CA PRO A 15 -11.02 -9.40 8.49
C PRO A 15 -11.33 -7.90 8.44
N SER A 16 -12.61 -7.54 8.59
CA SER A 16 -13.11 -6.16 8.52
C SER A 16 -12.51 -5.22 9.59
N SER A 17 -11.87 -5.78 10.62
CA SER A 17 -11.15 -5.04 11.65
C SER A 17 -9.82 -4.46 11.16
N ARG A 18 -9.24 -4.97 10.07
CA ARG A 18 -7.96 -4.48 9.56
C ARG A 18 -8.16 -3.18 8.78
N LYS A 19 -7.57 -2.11 9.29
CA LYS A 19 -7.72 -0.75 8.75
C LYS A 19 -6.36 -0.07 8.60
N ILE A 20 -6.32 0.91 7.72
CA ILE A 20 -5.20 1.84 7.55
C ILE A 20 -5.68 3.26 7.78
N THR A 21 -4.80 4.14 8.24
CA THR A 21 -5.05 5.58 8.31
C THR A 21 -4.26 6.24 7.19
N VAL A 22 -4.94 7.06 6.40
CA VAL A 22 -4.32 7.86 5.33
C VAL A 22 -3.96 9.25 5.82
N ALA A 23 -3.20 10.02 5.02
CA ALA A 23 -2.58 11.27 5.45
C ALA A 23 -3.58 12.39 5.81
N ASP A 24 -4.82 12.32 5.30
CA ASP A 24 -5.92 13.21 5.67
C ASP A 24 -6.60 12.81 7.00
N GLY A 25 -6.11 11.77 7.67
CA GLY A 25 -6.68 11.23 8.91
C GLY A 25 -7.83 10.24 8.68
N SER A 26 -8.28 10.04 7.44
CA SER A 26 -9.35 9.10 7.13
C SER A 26 -8.91 7.66 7.40
N VAL A 27 -9.85 6.83 7.89
CA VAL A 27 -9.60 5.41 8.17
C VAL A 27 -10.28 4.56 7.10
N ILE A 28 -9.51 3.70 6.44
CA ILE A 28 -9.97 2.85 5.35
C ILE A 28 -9.78 1.37 5.70
N THR A 29 -10.82 0.56 5.47
CA THR A 29 -10.76 -0.89 5.65
C THR A 29 -9.96 -1.56 4.53
N VAL A 30 -9.12 -2.52 4.90
CA VAL A 30 -8.39 -3.38 3.98
C VAL A 30 -9.27 -4.56 3.59
N ALA A 31 -9.51 -4.76 2.29
CA ALA A 31 -10.37 -5.84 1.80
C ALA A 31 -9.63 -7.19 1.74
N GLY A 32 -8.31 -7.16 1.52
CA GLY A 32 -7.48 -8.36 1.43
C GLY A 32 -6.00 -8.06 1.31
N GLN A 33 -5.21 -9.12 1.24
CA GLN A 33 -3.78 -9.05 1.01
C GLN A 33 -3.32 -10.23 0.14
N GLY A 34 -2.22 -10.05 -0.58
CA GLY A 34 -1.53 -11.14 -1.23
C GLY A 34 -0.36 -10.66 -2.08
N ASP A 35 0.09 -11.50 -3.00
CA ASP A 35 1.25 -11.20 -3.83
C ASP A 35 0.82 -10.74 -5.24
N ILE A 36 1.56 -9.79 -5.80
CA ILE A 36 1.37 -9.26 -7.15
C ILE A 36 2.66 -9.44 -7.94
N VAL A 37 2.57 -10.07 -9.10
CA VAL A 37 3.68 -10.13 -10.06
C VAL A 37 3.58 -8.93 -10.98
N ILE A 38 4.59 -8.05 -10.95
CA ILE A 38 4.64 -6.86 -11.81
C ILE A 38 5.29 -7.21 -13.14
N ASN A 39 6.36 -8.01 -13.10
CA ASN A 39 7.03 -8.55 -14.28
C ASN A 39 7.82 -9.82 -13.89
N LYS A 40 8.57 -10.41 -14.83
CA LYS A 40 9.32 -11.66 -14.64
C LYS A 40 10.34 -11.63 -13.48
N THR A 41 10.82 -10.46 -13.08
CA THR A 41 11.86 -10.30 -12.04
C THR A 41 11.36 -9.63 -10.77
N LEU A 42 10.18 -9.00 -10.81
CA LEU A 42 9.63 -8.22 -9.70
C LEU A 42 8.28 -8.76 -9.25
N THR A 43 8.29 -9.40 -8.08
CA THR A 43 7.10 -9.79 -7.33
C THR A 43 6.98 -8.94 -6.08
N LEU A 44 5.87 -8.24 -5.93
CA LEU A 44 5.54 -7.54 -4.70
C LEU A 44 4.86 -8.51 -3.74
N LYS A 45 5.50 -8.75 -2.61
CA LYS A 45 4.96 -9.57 -1.52
C LYS A 45 4.04 -8.76 -0.63
N ASN A 46 3.03 -9.41 -0.05
CA ASN A 46 2.20 -8.83 1.02
C ASN A 46 1.52 -7.49 0.65
N VAL A 47 1.08 -7.35 -0.60
CA VAL A 47 0.38 -6.16 -1.08
C VAL A 47 -1.02 -6.12 -0.50
N LEU A 48 -1.41 -4.99 0.09
CA LEU A 48 -2.78 -4.75 0.56
C LEU A 48 -3.70 -4.34 -0.60
N HIS A 49 -4.88 -4.96 -0.64
CA HIS A 49 -6.01 -4.59 -1.49
C HIS A 49 -6.93 -3.63 -0.73
N VAL A 50 -7.01 -2.39 -1.20
CA VAL A 50 -7.76 -1.29 -0.56
C VAL A 50 -8.62 -0.59 -1.61
N PRO A 51 -9.85 -1.06 -1.86
CA PRO A 51 -10.69 -0.57 -2.98
C PRO A 51 -11.00 0.93 -2.93
N LYS A 52 -11.10 1.49 -1.72
CA LYS A 52 -11.42 2.91 -1.51
C LYS A 52 -10.21 3.84 -1.59
N LEU A 53 -9.01 3.31 -1.85
CA LEU A 53 -7.80 4.10 -2.01
C LEU A 53 -7.61 4.44 -3.49
N PHE A 54 -7.96 5.67 -3.87
CA PHE A 54 -7.86 6.15 -5.24
C PHE A 54 -6.52 6.85 -5.55
N THR A 55 -5.64 7.00 -4.56
CA THR A 55 -4.36 7.70 -4.71
C THR A 55 -3.19 6.73 -4.84
N ASN A 56 -2.17 7.13 -5.59
CA ASN A 56 -0.89 6.44 -5.59
C ASN A 56 -0.16 6.76 -4.27
N LEU A 57 0.45 5.74 -3.67
CA LEU A 57 1.23 5.90 -2.45
C LEU A 57 2.71 5.77 -2.74
N LEU A 58 3.49 6.73 -2.22
CA LEU A 58 4.94 6.73 -2.31
C LEU A 58 5.52 6.36 -0.93
N SER A 59 6.44 5.40 -0.89
CA SER A 59 7.10 5.02 0.35
C SER A 59 8.18 6.04 0.71
N ILE A 60 7.92 6.86 1.73
CA ILE A 60 8.90 7.84 2.23
C ILE A 60 10.17 7.14 2.72
N GLN A 61 10.04 6.03 3.45
CA GLN A 61 11.21 5.29 3.97
C GLN A 61 12.10 4.76 2.85
N ARG A 62 11.50 4.20 1.79
CA ARG A 62 12.28 3.71 0.66
C ARG A 62 12.93 4.86 -0.09
N ASN A 63 12.16 5.91 -0.38
CA ASN A 63 12.67 7.06 -1.13
C ASN A 63 13.83 7.75 -0.41
N THR A 64 13.72 7.97 0.91
CA THR A 64 14.79 8.58 1.72
C THR A 64 16.07 7.76 1.75
N LYS A 65 15.96 6.42 1.80
CA LYS A 65 17.12 5.52 1.72
C LYS A 65 17.76 5.52 0.33
N ASP A 66 16.95 5.38 -0.72
CA ASP A 66 17.44 5.25 -2.10
C ASP A 66 18.10 6.56 -2.60
N SER A 67 17.63 7.72 -2.12
CA SER A 67 18.15 9.04 -2.53
C SER A 67 19.07 9.71 -1.49
N ASN A 68 19.37 9.05 -0.38
CA ASN A 68 20.13 9.60 0.74
C ASN A 68 19.63 10.98 1.20
N CYS A 69 18.31 11.15 1.29
CA CYS A 69 17.68 12.39 1.73
C CYS A 69 16.88 12.21 3.03
N LYS A 70 16.54 13.32 3.68
CA LYS A 70 15.68 13.33 4.87
C LYS A 70 14.40 14.09 4.57
N VAL A 71 13.28 13.57 5.06
CA VAL A 71 11.97 14.24 4.99
C VAL A 71 11.67 14.82 6.37
N VAL A 72 11.26 16.09 6.40
CA VAL A 72 10.83 16.80 7.61
C VAL A 72 9.35 17.15 7.46
N PHE A 73 8.53 16.75 8.43
CA PHE A 73 7.11 17.11 8.48
C PHE A 73 6.95 18.32 9.38
N TYR A 74 6.40 19.41 8.84
CA TYR A 74 6.03 20.59 9.60
C TYR A 74 4.55 20.53 9.97
N HIS A 75 4.20 21.04 11.15
CA HIS A 75 2.81 21.28 11.50
C HIS A 75 2.32 22.52 10.75
N ASN A 76 1.04 22.53 10.35
CA ASN A 76 0.35 23.76 9.98
C ASN A 76 -0.22 24.40 11.24
#